data_AF-I1R126-F1
#
_entry.id   AF-I1R126-F1
#
_cell.length_a   1.000
_cell.length_b   1.000
_cell.length_c   1.000
_cell.angle_alpha   90.00
_cell.angle_beta   90.00
_cell.angle_gamma   90.00
#
_symmetry.space_group_name_H-M   'P 1'
#
loop_
_entity.id
_entity.type
_entity.pdbx_description
1 polymer ?
#
loop_
_entity_poly.entity_id
_entity_poly.type
_entity_poly.pdbx_seq_one_letter_code
_entity_poly.pdbx_strand_id
1 'polypeptide(L)'
;MATSAARAAKRARIAAPPPPTPTPTQLRRGDGGYVPGNIVEIELSNFMTYHRLACRPGPRLNLVLGPNGSGKSSLVCAIALALAADPGVLGRAASVGAFVKRGEESGHVKISLAGTHPNTLSASRGRSIPRTSPSGSSMV
;
A
#
# COMPACT_ATOMS: atom_id res chain seq x y z
N MET A 1 -55.84 36.23 39.33
CA MET A 1 -55.90 34.75 39.27
C MET A 1 -54.96 34.29 38.18
N ALA A 2 -53.94 33.51 38.53
CA ALA A 2 -52.90 33.03 37.62
C ALA A 2 -53.40 31.85 36.78
N THR A 3 -53.12 31.84 35.48
CA THR A 3 -53.23 30.64 34.64
C THR A 3 -51.90 30.38 33.93
N SER A 4 -51.46 29.14 34.10
CA SER A 4 -50.12 28.58 33.89
C SER A 4 -49.84 28.27 32.40
N ALA A 5 -48.64 28.63 31.94
CA ALA A 5 -48.10 28.18 30.66
C ALA A 5 -47.62 26.71 30.76
N ALA A 6 -48.31 25.81 30.06
CA ALA A 6 -47.92 24.41 29.97
C ALA A 6 -46.68 24.25 29.07
N ARG A 7 -45.56 23.85 29.68
CA ARG A 7 -44.29 23.53 29.01
C ARG A 7 -44.39 22.17 28.31
N ALA A 8 -44.41 22.16 26.98
CA ALA A 8 -44.35 20.95 26.17
C ALA A 8 -42.95 20.29 26.29
N ALA A 9 -42.88 19.14 26.94
CA ALA A 9 -41.66 18.33 27.04
C ALA A 9 -41.52 17.42 25.80
N LYS A 10 -40.61 17.78 24.89
CA LYS A 10 -40.23 16.95 23.74
C LYS A 10 -39.40 15.76 24.24
N ARG A 11 -39.98 14.56 24.33
CA ARG A 11 -39.26 13.31 24.64
C ARG A 11 -38.28 13.01 23.51
N ALA A 12 -36.98 13.09 23.80
CA ALA A 12 -35.93 12.60 22.91
C ALA A 12 -36.00 11.06 22.85
N ARG A 13 -36.13 10.50 21.64
CA ARG A 13 -35.98 9.06 21.42
C ARG A 13 -34.51 8.71 21.66
N ILE A 14 -34.25 7.77 22.57
CA ILE A 14 -32.93 7.17 22.76
C ILE A 14 -32.61 6.40 21.47
N ALA A 15 -31.60 6.87 20.73
CA ALA A 15 -31.08 6.14 19.59
C ALA A 15 -30.50 4.80 20.06
N ALA A 16 -30.80 3.73 19.32
CA ALA A 16 -30.24 2.41 19.59
C ALA A 16 -28.70 2.48 19.64
N PRO A 17 -28.03 1.65 20.47
CA PRO A 17 -26.58 1.59 20.48
C PRO A 17 -26.07 1.30 19.06
N PRO A 18 -24.95 1.92 18.64
CA PRO A 18 -24.36 1.64 17.34
C PRO A 18 -24.07 0.13 17.23
N PRO A 19 -24.22 -0.47 16.04
CA PRO A 19 -23.90 -1.89 15.84
C PRO A 19 -22.47 -2.16 16.35
N PRO A 20 -22.21 -3.36 16.90
CA PRO A 20 -20.89 -3.71 17.39
C PRO A 20 -19.90 -3.47 16.27
N THR A 21 -18.93 -2.59 16.51
CA THR A 21 -17.79 -2.42 15.62
C THR A 21 -17.17 -3.80 15.44
N PRO A 22 -16.93 -4.27 14.21
CA PRO A 22 -16.28 -5.57 14.03
C PRO A 22 -14.95 -5.50 14.78
N THR A 23 -14.86 -6.26 15.88
CA THR A 23 -13.60 -6.55 16.56
C THR A 23 -12.60 -6.91 15.48
N PRO A 24 -11.37 -6.36 15.44
CA PRO A 24 -10.40 -6.73 14.43
C PRO A 24 -10.29 -8.25 14.47
N THR A 25 -10.91 -8.89 13.49
CA THR A 25 -10.98 -10.33 13.35
C THR A 25 -9.54 -10.77 13.45
N GLN A 26 -9.20 -11.57 14.46
CA GLN A 26 -7.85 -12.10 14.56
C GLN A 26 -7.63 -12.95 13.31
N LEU A 27 -7.07 -12.33 12.27
CA LEU A 27 -6.76 -12.97 11.01
C LEU A 27 -5.91 -14.16 11.38
N ARG A 28 -6.47 -15.36 11.25
CA ARG A 28 -5.82 -16.61 11.62
C ARG A 28 -4.51 -16.67 10.84
N ARG A 29 -3.39 -16.53 11.56
CA ARG A 29 -2.05 -16.68 10.98
C ARG A 29 -1.93 -18.13 10.50
N GLY A 30 -1.47 -18.31 9.26
CA GLY A 30 -1.10 -19.65 8.77
C GLY A 30 0.15 -20.17 9.47
N ASP A 31 0.58 -21.38 9.15
CA ASP A 31 1.72 -22.07 9.80
C ASP A 31 3.03 -21.27 9.72
N GLY A 32 3.20 -20.41 8.70
CA GLY A 32 4.33 -19.49 8.57
C GLY A 32 4.19 -18.14 9.31
N GLY A 33 3.13 -17.95 10.09
CA GLY A 33 2.84 -16.70 10.80
C GLY A 33 2.26 -15.57 9.93
N TYR A 34 2.26 -15.75 8.61
CA TYR A 34 1.69 -14.80 7.64
C TYR A 34 0.17 -14.83 7.68
N VAL A 35 -0.42 -13.64 7.54
CA VAL A 35 -1.85 -13.48 7.29
C VAL A 35 -2.07 -13.07 5.83
N PRO A 36 -3.28 -13.30 5.28
CA PRO A 36 -3.61 -12.84 3.93
C PRO A 36 -3.30 -11.34 3.76
N GLY A 37 -2.65 -10.98 2.66
CA GLY A 37 -2.21 -9.61 2.37
C GLY A 37 -0.82 -9.24 2.90
N ASN A 38 -0.17 -10.07 3.72
CA ASN A 38 1.24 -9.82 4.08
C ASN A 38 2.14 -9.87 2.84
N ILE A 39 3.14 -8.98 2.78
CA ILE A 39 4.20 -9.03 1.79
C ILE A 39 5.14 -10.19 2.13
N VAL A 40 5.27 -11.16 1.22
CA VAL A 40 6.15 -12.32 1.39
C VAL A 40 7.44 -12.21 0.59
N GLU A 41 7.44 -11.37 -0.45
CA GLU A 41 8.60 -11.17 -1.31
C GLU A 41 8.55 -9.80 -1.98
N ILE A 42 9.72 -9.18 -2.08
CA ILE A 42 9.98 -7.91 -2.76
C ILE A 42 11.14 -8.13 -3.72
N GLU A 43 10.92 -7.84 -5.00
CA GLU A 43 11.93 -7.88 -6.05
C GLU A 43 11.99 -6.53 -6.78
N LEU A 44 13.16 -5.89 -6.76
CA LEU A 44 13.43 -4.64 -7.50
C LEU A 44 14.57 -4.87 -8.49
N SER A 45 14.46 -4.29 -9.68
CA SER A 45 15.55 -4.12 -10.63
C SER A 45 15.54 -2.69 -11.16
N ASN A 46 16.71 -2.06 -11.25
CA ASN A 46 16.89 -0.73 -11.83
C ASN A 46 15.85 0.30 -11.35
N PHE A 47 15.62 0.33 -10.03
CA PHE A 47 14.61 1.16 -9.40
C PHE A 47 15.27 2.20 -8.48
N MET A 48 15.24 3.46 -8.90
CA MET A 48 15.84 4.60 -8.20
C MET A 48 17.31 4.34 -7.79
N THR A 49 17.57 4.13 -6.50
CA THR A 49 18.90 3.85 -5.96
C THR A 49 19.31 2.39 -6.12
N TYR A 50 18.36 1.47 -6.27
CA TYR A 50 18.58 0.03 -6.33
C TYR A 50 18.91 -0.43 -7.76
N HIS A 51 20.02 -1.16 -7.91
CA HIS A 51 20.27 -1.96 -9.13
C HIS A 51 19.50 -3.27 -9.06
N ARG A 52 19.62 -3.99 -7.94
CA ARG A 52 18.88 -5.21 -7.67
C ARG A 52 18.58 -5.30 -6.18
N LEU A 53 17.37 -5.72 -5.84
CA LEU A 53 16.97 -6.08 -4.48
C LEU A 53 16.05 -7.30 -4.55
N ALA A 54 16.32 -8.31 -3.74
CA ALA A 54 15.40 -9.41 -3.51
C ALA A 54 15.37 -9.67 -2.01
N CYS A 55 14.21 -9.52 -1.36
CA CYS A 55 14.08 -9.79 0.07
C CYS A 55 12.73 -10.39 0.41
N ARG A 56 12.69 -11.13 1.53
CA ARG A 56 11.51 -11.79 2.07
C ARG A 56 11.24 -11.27 3.49
N PRO A 57 10.38 -10.26 3.64
CA PRO A 57 10.03 -9.71 4.95
C PRO A 57 9.35 -10.76 5.83
N GLY A 58 9.55 -10.69 7.14
CA GLY A 58 8.85 -11.54 8.10
C GLY A 58 7.37 -11.17 8.25
N PRO A 59 6.57 -12.02 8.91
CA PRO A 59 5.10 -11.88 8.98
C PRO A 59 4.58 -10.82 9.97
N ARG A 60 5.48 -10.13 10.67
CA ARG A 60 5.18 -9.17 11.74
C ARG A 60 5.84 -7.82 11.42
N LEU A 61 6.54 -7.23 12.38
CA LEU A 61 7.26 -5.98 12.19
C LEU A 61 8.54 -6.23 11.38
N ASN A 62 8.71 -5.46 10.30
CA ASN A 62 9.95 -5.39 9.54
C ASN A 62 10.50 -3.98 9.67
N LEU A 63 11.81 -3.85 9.92
CA LEU A 63 12.48 -2.57 10.11
C LEU A 63 13.54 -2.37 9.03
N VAL A 64 13.45 -1.27 8.28
CA VAL A 64 14.41 -0.91 7.22
C VAL A 64 15.27 0.25 7.72
N LEU A 65 16.56 -0.03 7.96
CA LEU A 65 17.53 0.92 8.51
C LEU A 65 18.59 1.30 7.47
N GLY A 66 19.21 2.46 7.65
CA GLY A 66 20.36 2.89 6.87
C GLY A 66 20.55 4.41 6.87
N PRO A 67 21.72 4.90 6.42
CA PRO A 67 22.03 6.33 6.33
C PRO A 67 21.09 7.09 5.36
N ASN A 68 21.11 8.42 5.42
CA ASN A 68 20.40 9.24 4.44
C ASN A 68 20.92 8.95 3.02
N GLY A 69 20.01 8.89 2.05
CA GLY A 69 20.33 8.53 0.66
C GLY A 69 20.44 7.04 0.37
N SER A 70 20.37 6.14 1.37
CA SER A 70 20.50 4.69 1.15
C SER A 70 19.34 4.00 0.40
N GLY A 71 18.27 4.74 0.07
CA GLY A 71 17.13 4.20 -0.69
C GLY A 71 15.93 3.75 0.15
N LYS A 72 15.89 3.97 1.47
CA LYS A 72 14.75 3.59 2.33
C LYS A 72 13.40 4.10 1.80
N SER A 73 13.29 5.40 1.50
CA SER A 73 12.08 5.98 0.92
C SER A 73 11.80 5.46 -0.49
N SER A 74 12.83 5.08 -1.25
CA SER A 74 12.69 4.45 -2.56
C SER A 74 12.07 3.06 -2.45
N LEU A 75 12.44 2.26 -1.43
CA LEU A 75 11.79 0.97 -1.17
C LEU A 75 10.30 1.14 -0.85
N VAL A 76 9.94 2.13 -0.04
CA VAL A 76 8.54 2.45 0.26
C VAL A 76 7.77 2.84 -1.02
N CYS A 77 8.38 3.67 -1.87
CA CYS A 77 7.79 4.03 -3.16
C CYS A 77 7.59 2.81 -4.07
N ALA A 78 8.55 1.87 -4.08
CA ALA A 78 8.44 0.66 -4.87
C ALA A 78 7.23 -0.20 -4.43
N ILE A 79 7.10 -0.43 -3.12
CA ILE A 79 5.96 -1.17 -2.55
C ILE A 79 4.64 -0.50 -2.94
N ALA A 80 4.54 0.81 -2.77
CA ALA A 80 3.33 1.55 -3.10
C ALA A 80 3.00 1.48 -4.60
N LEU A 81 3.98 1.70 -5.49
CA LEU A 81 3.78 1.62 -6.94
C LEU A 81 3.33 0.22 -7.40
N ALA A 82 3.94 -0.83 -6.86
CA ALA A 82 3.58 -2.21 -7.20
C ALA A 82 2.17 -2.58 -6.74
N LEU A 83 1.72 -2.00 -5.62
CA LEU A 83 0.37 -2.16 -5.10
C LEU A 83 -0.65 -1.21 -5.75
N ALA A 84 -0.29 -0.57 -6.87
CA ALA A 84 -1.12 0.34 -7.67
C ALA A 84 -1.48 1.67 -6.98
N ALA A 85 -0.63 2.18 -6.09
CA ALA A 85 -0.74 3.56 -5.62
C ALA A 85 -0.45 4.54 -6.76
N ASP A 86 -1.16 5.67 -6.76
CA ASP A 86 -0.92 6.77 -7.68
C ASP A 86 0.46 7.40 -7.41
N PRO A 87 1.32 7.59 -8.43
CA PRO A 87 2.62 8.24 -8.28
C PRO A 87 2.57 9.62 -7.60
N GLY A 88 1.49 10.37 -7.79
CA GLY A 88 1.27 11.68 -7.17
C GLY A 88 1.17 11.61 -5.65
N VAL A 89 0.66 10.51 -5.09
CA VAL A 89 0.56 10.29 -3.64
C VAL A 89 1.95 10.07 -3.02
N LEU A 90 2.94 9.64 -3.81
CA LEU A 90 4.31 9.41 -3.31
C LEU A 90 5.12 10.69 -3.16
N GLY A 91 4.61 11.83 -3.66
CA GLY A 91 5.26 13.14 -3.53
C GLY A 91 6.67 13.21 -4.11
N ARG A 92 7.01 12.29 -5.04
CA ARG A 92 8.39 12.06 -5.47
C ARG A 92 8.61 12.18 -6.97
N ALA A 93 7.61 11.80 -7.78
CA ALA A 93 7.63 12.03 -9.22
C ALA A 93 6.22 12.00 -9.81
N ALA A 94 6.01 12.78 -10.88
CA ALA A 94 4.74 12.88 -11.57
C ALA A 94 4.48 11.71 -12.55
N SER A 95 5.52 10.96 -12.95
CA SER A 95 5.41 9.84 -13.88
C SER A 95 6.11 8.60 -13.36
N VAL A 96 5.61 7.42 -13.75
CA VAL A 96 6.16 6.13 -13.32
C VAL A 96 7.59 5.94 -13.85
N GLY A 97 7.89 6.41 -15.06
CA GLY A 97 9.24 6.32 -15.67
C GLY A 97 10.34 7.04 -14.89
N ALA A 98 9.99 8.06 -14.09
CA ALA A 98 10.95 8.77 -13.24
C ALA A 98 11.47 7.91 -12.06
N PHE A 99 10.82 6.78 -11.76
CA PHE A 99 11.30 5.83 -10.76
C PHE A 99 12.39 4.88 -11.30
N VAL A 100 12.62 4.84 -12.62
CA VAL A 100 13.72 4.07 -13.20
C VAL A 100 15.06 4.65 -12.77
N LYS A 101 15.98 3.78 -12.37
CA LYS A 101 17.35 4.15 -11.96
C LYS A 101 18.07 4.90 -13.07
N ARG A 102 18.69 6.05 -12.76
CA ARG A 102 19.43 6.89 -13.73
C ARG A 102 20.45 6.05 -14.51
N GLY A 103 20.52 6.25 -15.81
CA GLY A 103 21.36 5.46 -16.73
C GLY A 103 20.70 4.21 -17.28
N GLU A 104 19.59 3.75 -16.69
CA GLU A 104 18.87 2.54 -17.13
C GLU A 104 17.65 2.89 -17.97
N GLU A 105 17.35 2.11 -19.00
CA GLU A 105 16.20 2.33 -19.90
C GLU A 105 14.87 1.81 -19.33
N SER A 106 14.94 0.82 -18.46
CA SER A 106 13.77 0.23 -17.80
C SER A 106 14.08 -0.19 -16.37
N GLY A 107 13.03 -0.25 -15.56
CA GLY A 107 13.05 -0.76 -14.19
C GLY A 107 11.97 -1.81 -14.00
N HIS A 108 12.08 -2.57 -12.92
CA HIS A 108 11.11 -3.59 -12.56
C HIS A 108 10.86 -3.57 -11.06
N VAL A 109 9.59 -3.68 -10.68
CA VAL A 109 9.16 -3.87 -9.29
C VAL A 109 8.16 -5.01 -9.24
N LYS A 110 8.35 -5.96 -8.32
CA LYS A 110 7.41 -7.04 -8.07
C LYS A 110 7.24 -7.24 -6.58
N ILE A 111 5.98 -7.33 -6.16
CA ILE A 111 5.58 -7.63 -4.79
C ILE A 111 4.70 -8.87 -4.82
N SER A 112 5.02 -9.85 -3.97
CA SER A 112 4.21 -11.04 -3.75
C SER A 112 3.51 -10.95 -2.40
N LEU A 113 2.21 -11.27 -2.38
CA LEU A 113 1.37 -11.24 -1.19
C LEU A 113 0.94 -12.66 -0.77
N ALA A 114 0.90 -12.90 0.54
CA ALA A 114 0.30 -14.10 1.12
C ALA A 114 -1.21 -14.15 0.82
N GLY A 115 -1.70 -15.32 0.40
CA GLY A 115 -3.09 -15.57 0.07
C GLY A 115 -3.97 -15.95 1.24
N THR A 116 -5.27 -16.02 0.93
CA THR A 116 -6.33 -16.36 1.88
C THR A 116 -6.15 -17.76 2.47
N HIS A 117 -5.52 -18.66 1.72
CA HIS A 117 -5.19 -20.01 2.17
C HIS A 117 -3.71 -20.11 2.57
N PRO A 118 -3.40 -20.84 3.65
CA PRO A 118 -2.02 -21.15 3.99
C PRO A 118 -1.36 -21.86 2.80
N ASN A 119 -0.16 -21.40 2.40
CA ASN A 119 0.61 -21.82 1.22
C ASN A 119 0.12 -21.37 -0.16
N THR A 120 -0.92 -20.56 -0.27
CA THR A 120 -1.27 -19.92 -1.55
C THR A 120 -0.68 -18.51 -1.62
N LEU A 121 0.06 -18.19 -2.68
CA LEU A 121 0.36 -16.79 -3.02
C LEU A 121 -0.92 -16.14 -3.55
N SER A 122 -1.45 -15.11 -2.87
CA SER A 122 -2.71 -14.48 -3.29
C SER A 122 -2.57 -13.78 -4.64
N ALA A 123 -1.45 -13.07 -4.78
CA ALA A 123 -1.23 -12.13 -5.85
C ALA A 123 0.26 -11.83 -5.88
N SER A 124 0.87 -12.02 -7.05
CA SER A 124 2.13 -11.36 -7.38
C SER A 124 1.81 -10.24 -8.34
N ARG A 125 2.20 -9.01 -7.99
CA ARG A 125 1.98 -7.83 -8.82
C ARG A 125 3.34 -7.30 -9.21
N GLY A 126 3.72 -7.61 -10.45
CA GLY A 126 4.95 -7.15 -11.09
C GLY A 126 4.62 -6.07 -12.12
N ARG A 127 5.42 -5.00 -12.15
CA ARG A 127 5.34 -3.94 -13.15
C ARG A 127 6.72 -3.69 -13.71
N SER A 128 6.87 -3.89 -15.01
CA SER A 128 7.98 -3.31 -15.78
C SER A 128 7.67 -1.84 -16.04
N ILE A 129 8.67 -0.99 -15.85
CA ILE A 129 8.58 0.46 -15.94
C ILE A 129 9.56 0.90 -17.03
N PRO A 130 9.09 1.24 -18.24
CA PRO A 130 9.95 1.91 -19.21
C PRO A 130 10.24 3.34 -18.72
N ARG A 131 11.47 3.82 -18.94
CA ARG A 131 11.85 5.21 -18.59
C ARG A 131 11.05 6.22 -19.40
N THR A 132 10.79 5.92 -20.67
CA THR A 132 9.93 6.71 -21.53
C THR A 132 8.47 6.39 -21.21
N SER A 133 7.75 7.33 -20.62
CA SER A 133 6.30 7.42 -20.82
C SER A 133 6.05 7.65 -22.32
N PRO A 134 5.03 7.04 -22.95
CA PRO A 134 4.75 7.27 -24.36
C PRO A 134 4.51 8.77 -24.57
N SER A 135 5.51 9.46 -25.14
CA SER A 135 5.35 10.81 -25.64
C SER A 135 4.41 10.73 -26.83
N GLY A 136 3.38 11.58 -26.81
CA GLY A 136 2.28 11.57 -27.76
C GLY A 136 2.71 11.37 -29.22
N SER A 137 2.02 10.43 -29.86
CA SER A 137 1.89 10.40 -31.31
C SER A 137 1.10 11.64 -31.72
N SER A 138 1.80 12.72 -32.05
CA SER A 138 1.28 13.70 -33.00
C SER A 138 1.12 12.95 -34.32
N MET A 139 -0.11 12.55 -34.64
CA MET A 139 -0.47 12.22 -36.02
C MET A 139 -0.30 13.51 -36.82
N VAL A 140 0.77 13.55 -37.61
CA VAL A 140 0.75 14.20 -38.92
C VAL A 140 -0.14 13.42 -39.86
#